data_AF-V3ZKG3-F1
#
_entry.id   AF-V3ZKG3-F1
#
_cell.length_a   1.000
_cell.length_b   1.000
_cell.length_c   1.000
_cell.angle_alpha   90.00
_cell.angle_beta   90.00
_cell.angle_gamma   90.00
#
_symmetry.space_group_name_H-M   'P 1'
#
loop_
_entity.id
_entity.type
_entity.pdbx_description
1 polymer ?
#
loop_
_entity_poly.entity_id
_entity_poly.type
_entity_poly.pdbx_seq_one_letter_code
_entity_poly.pdbx_strand_id
1 'polypeptide(L)'
;MPLNLFGNKFSPKKTPPRRAQSLSNLHLDSTQSQAEFGLDCNNVKVNLGGNEVTFENGHWIQESAGGGAGHHEVIRLQKHNQQLQEENNFLKLKLDILLDMLAETSAISHFHENELKQLRLKKR
;
A
#
# COMPACT_ATOMS: atom_id res chain seq x y z
N MET A 1 -72.17 51.73 -27.42
CA MET A 1 -71.75 50.61 -26.56
C MET A 1 -70.25 50.76 -26.27
N PRO A 2 -69.81 51.34 -25.15
CA PRO A 2 -68.39 51.29 -24.81
C PRO A 2 -68.06 49.87 -24.33
N LEU A 3 -67.00 49.30 -24.90
CA LEU A 3 -66.50 47.96 -24.60
C LEU A 3 -65.95 47.90 -23.17
N ASN A 4 -66.39 46.89 -22.41
CA ASN A 4 -65.80 46.52 -21.12
C ASN A 4 -64.32 46.16 -21.30
N LEU A 5 -63.41 47.07 -20.97
CA LEU A 5 -61.97 46.91 -21.16
C LEU A 5 -61.23 46.39 -19.92
N PHE A 6 -61.89 45.66 -19.01
CA PHE A 6 -61.21 45.00 -17.87
C PHE A 6 -61.88 43.65 -17.56
N GLY A 7 -61.76 42.71 -18.48
CA GLY A 7 -62.23 41.35 -18.34
C GLY A 7 -61.13 40.34 -18.59
N ASN A 8 -60.24 40.12 -17.61
CA ASN A 8 -59.82 38.77 -17.24
C ASN A 8 -59.03 38.81 -15.92
N LYS A 9 -59.65 38.32 -14.85
CA LYS A 9 -58.95 38.03 -13.60
C LYS A 9 -58.09 36.79 -13.85
N PHE A 10 -56.83 36.98 -14.22
CA PHE A 10 -55.88 35.88 -14.27
C PHE A 10 -55.71 35.35 -12.83
N SER A 11 -56.43 34.27 -12.51
CA SER A 11 -56.37 33.54 -11.25
C SER A 11 -55.89 32.12 -11.55
N PRO A 12 -54.59 31.92 -11.81
CA PRO A 12 -54.06 30.59 -12.05
C PRO A 12 -54.32 29.74 -10.81
N LYS A 13 -54.91 28.55 -11.01
CA LYS A 13 -55.15 27.62 -9.91
C LYS A 13 -53.82 27.26 -9.25
N LYS A 14 -53.79 27.16 -7.92
CA LYS A 14 -52.59 26.73 -7.20
C LYS A 14 -52.14 25.38 -7.73
N THR A 15 -50.90 25.30 -8.17
CA THR A 15 -50.29 24.05 -8.62
C THR A 15 -50.32 23.04 -7.47
N PRO A 16 -50.81 21.80 -7.70
CA PRO A 16 -50.84 20.79 -6.65
C PRO A 16 -49.40 20.53 -6.15
N PRO A 17 -49.21 20.29 -4.85
CA PRO A 17 -47.89 20.00 -4.31
C PRO A 17 -47.30 18.81 -5.05
N ARG A 18 -46.17 19.05 -5.74
CA ARG A 18 -45.42 18.00 -6.42
C ARG A 18 -44.99 17.03 -5.32
N ARG A 19 -45.56 15.82 -5.29
CA ARG A 19 -45.02 14.75 -4.44
C ARG A 19 -43.58 14.58 -4.90
N ALA A 20 -42.61 14.92 -4.06
CA ALA A 20 -41.24 14.49 -4.30
C ALA A 20 -41.31 12.97 -4.39
N GLN A 21 -41.07 12.42 -5.58
CA GLN A 21 -40.89 10.98 -5.71
C GLN A 21 -39.61 10.70 -4.91
N SER A 22 -39.80 10.21 -3.68
CA SER A 22 -38.70 9.67 -2.92
C SER A 22 -38.02 8.62 -3.80
N LEU A 23 -36.71 8.74 -3.98
CA LEU A 23 -35.91 7.73 -4.68
C LEU A 23 -35.92 6.38 -3.94
N SER A 24 -36.59 6.29 -2.77
CA SER A 24 -36.81 5.05 -2.03
C SER A 24 -37.65 3.99 -2.75
N ASN A 25 -38.28 4.30 -3.89
CA ASN A 25 -38.97 3.29 -4.72
C ASN A 25 -38.02 2.54 -5.67
N LEU A 26 -36.76 2.97 -5.76
CA LEU A 26 -35.73 2.29 -6.52
C LEU A 26 -35.14 1.20 -5.62
N HIS A 27 -35.61 -0.04 -5.79
CA HIS A 27 -34.97 -1.21 -5.19
C HIS A 27 -33.73 -1.56 -6.03
N LEU A 28 -32.69 -0.73 -5.90
CA LEU A 28 -31.43 -0.94 -6.57
C LEU A 28 -30.51 -1.70 -5.62
N ASP A 29 -29.86 -2.73 -6.15
CA ASP A 29 -28.78 -3.39 -5.44
C ASP A 29 -27.56 -2.47 -5.33
N SER A 30 -26.66 -2.74 -4.38
CA SER A 30 -25.49 -1.89 -4.09
C SER A 30 -24.66 -1.55 -5.33
N THR A 31 -24.56 -2.49 -6.28
CA THR A 31 -23.81 -2.30 -7.53
C THR A 31 -24.54 -1.37 -8.50
N GLN A 32 -25.88 -1.50 -8.63
CA GLN A 32 -26.69 -0.59 -9.44
C GLN A 32 -26.73 0.81 -8.83
N SER A 33 -26.86 0.91 -7.51
CA SER A 33 -26.83 2.19 -6.81
C SER A 33 -25.47 2.88 -6.98
N GLN A 34 -24.37 2.13 -6.90
CA GLN A 34 -23.02 2.66 -7.16
C GLN A 34 -22.81 3.04 -8.63
N ALA A 35 -23.38 2.31 -9.58
CA ALA A 35 -23.25 2.64 -11.01
C ALA A 35 -24.10 3.85 -11.42
N GLU A 36 -25.29 4.01 -10.85
CA GLU A 36 -26.21 5.10 -11.20
C GLU A 36 -25.97 6.38 -10.39
N PHE A 37 -25.54 6.25 -9.14
CA PHE A 37 -25.42 7.36 -8.18
C PHE A 37 -24.09 7.37 -7.42
N GLY A 38 -23.19 6.43 -7.69
CA GLY A 38 -21.86 6.45 -7.10
C GLY A 38 -21.08 7.67 -7.57
N LEU A 39 -20.21 8.15 -6.69
CA LEU A 39 -19.25 9.16 -7.07
C LEU A 39 -18.22 8.50 -7.99
N ASP A 40 -18.03 9.04 -9.19
CA ASP A 40 -16.87 8.76 -10.05
C ASP A 40 -15.62 9.40 -9.45
N CYS A 41 -15.35 9.07 -8.18
CA CYS A 41 -14.18 9.55 -7.45
C CYS A 41 -12.98 8.76 -8.00
N ASN A 42 -12.39 9.29 -9.05
CA ASN A 42 -11.04 8.93 -9.48
C ASN A 42 -10.08 9.04 -8.27
N ASN A 43 -8.89 8.43 -8.36
CA ASN A 43 -7.87 8.44 -7.30
C ASN A 43 -7.77 9.82 -6.63
N VAL A 44 -7.75 9.85 -5.29
CA VAL A 44 -7.76 11.11 -4.53
C VAL A 44 -6.56 11.95 -4.95
N LYS A 45 -6.83 13.08 -5.58
CA LYS A 45 -5.80 14.03 -6.01
C LYS A 45 -5.79 15.25 -5.09
N VAL A 46 -4.61 15.72 -4.72
CA VAL A 46 -4.41 16.92 -3.91
C VAL A 46 -3.43 17.82 -4.66
N ASN A 47 -3.79 19.09 -4.85
CA ASN A 47 -2.89 20.09 -5.42
C ASN A 47 -2.43 21.03 -4.30
N LEU A 48 -1.14 21.01 -3.96
CA LEU A 48 -0.54 21.91 -2.99
C LEU A 48 0.51 22.76 -3.70
N GLY A 49 0.22 24.05 -3.90
CA GLY A 49 1.20 25.00 -4.44
C GLY A 49 1.69 24.65 -5.84
N GLY A 50 0.86 24.04 -6.68
CA GLY A 50 1.24 23.62 -8.04
C GLY A 50 1.81 22.21 -8.13
N ASN A 51 2.02 21.53 -6.99
CA ASN A 51 2.36 20.12 -6.95
C ASN A 51 1.09 19.29 -6.79
N GLU A 52 0.69 18.64 -7.88
CA GLU A 52 -0.39 17.64 -7.87
C GLU A 52 0.17 16.32 -7.32
N VAL A 53 -0.48 15.75 -6.31
CA VAL A 53 -0.15 14.45 -5.70
C VAL A 53 -1.41 13.58 -5.70
N THR A 54 -1.27 12.33 -6.13
CA THR A 54 -2.34 11.35 -6.24
C THR A 54 -2.14 10.25 -5.19
N PHE A 55 -3.22 9.83 -4.55
CA PHE A 55 -3.17 8.72 -3.60
C PHE A 55 -3.42 7.40 -4.33
N GLU A 56 -2.45 6.49 -4.28
CA GLU A 56 -2.49 5.19 -4.93
C GLU A 56 -1.89 4.12 -4.02
N ASN A 57 -2.58 2.99 -3.83
CA ASN A 57 -2.10 1.83 -3.06
C ASN A 57 -1.58 2.15 -1.64
N GLY A 58 -2.13 3.18 -0.97
CA GLY A 58 -1.69 3.59 0.37
C GLY A 58 -0.61 4.68 0.39
N HIS A 59 -0.17 5.16 -0.78
CA HIS A 59 0.95 6.10 -0.92
C HIS A 59 0.54 7.34 -1.72
N TRP A 60 1.15 8.49 -1.41
CA TRP A 60 0.98 9.73 -2.15
C TRP A 60 2.09 9.87 -3.20
N ILE A 61 1.70 10.08 -4.46
CA ILE A 61 2.58 10.08 -5.62
C ILE A 61 2.47 11.43 -6.33
N GLN A 62 3.58 12.13 -6.55
CA GLN A 62 3.55 13.46 -7.17
C GLN A 62 3.53 13.36 -8.70
N GLU A 63 2.58 14.05 -9.34
CA GLU A 63 2.28 13.99 -10.78
C GLU A 63 3.16 14.94 -11.64
N SER A 64 4.06 15.76 -11.07
CA SER A 64 4.87 16.69 -11.89
C SER A 64 6.36 16.82 -11.57
N ALA A 65 7.13 16.55 -12.63
CA ALA A 65 8.43 17.08 -13.08
C ALA A 65 9.35 17.79 -12.06
N GLY A 66 10.15 17.00 -11.33
CA GLY A 66 11.34 17.49 -10.62
C GLY A 66 11.70 16.72 -9.35
N GLY A 67 10.71 16.08 -8.70
CA GLY A 67 10.90 15.30 -7.47
C GLY A 67 10.72 13.78 -7.61
N GLY A 68 10.22 13.30 -8.75
CA GLY A 68 9.91 11.88 -8.98
C GLY A 68 11.14 10.96 -9.07
N ALA A 69 12.29 11.49 -9.51
CA ALA A 69 13.56 10.74 -9.50
C ALA A 69 13.96 10.33 -8.08
N GLY A 70 13.72 11.20 -7.09
CA GLY A 70 14.00 10.92 -5.68
C GLY A 70 13.11 9.83 -5.11
N HIS A 71 11.81 9.77 -5.47
CA HIS A 71 10.92 8.73 -4.95
C HIS A 71 11.26 7.33 -5.49
N HIS A 72 11.53 7.22 -6.80
CA HIS A 72 11.97 5.95 -7.40
C HIS A 72 13.34 5.52 -6.88
N GLU A 73 14.23 6.49 -6.69
CA GLU A 73 15.53 6.25 -6.08
C GLU A 73 15.39 5.77 -4.63
N VAL A 74 14.51 6.37 -3.84
CA VAL A 74 14.21 5.95 -2.47
C VAL A 74 13.66 4.53 -2.43
N ILE A 75 12.70 4.18 -3.29
CA ILE A 75 12.17 2.81 -3.36
C ILE A 75 13.27 1.81 -3.75
N ARG A 76 14.11 2.16 -4.73
CA ARG A 76 15.24 1.32 -5.16
C ARG A 76 16.27 1.14 -4.05
N LEU A 77 16.61 2.21 -3.34
CA LEU A 77 17.53 2.18 -2.20
C LEU A 77 16.97 1.35 -1.05
N GLN A 78 15.67 1.45 -0.76
CA GLN A 78 15.01 0.61 0.25
C GLN A 78 15.10 -0.88 -0.11
N LYS A 79 14.79 -1.24 -1.37
CA LYS A 79 14.92 -2.63 -1.84
C LYS A 79 16.35 -3.13 -1.76
N HIS A 80 17.31 -2.31 -2.16
CA HIS A 80 18.72 -2.69 -2.10
C HIS A 80 19.21 -2.84 -0.65
N ASN A 81 18.80 -1.96 0.25
CA ASN A 81 19.13 -2.05 1.67
C ASN A 81 18.52 -3.32 2.29
N GLN A 82 17.29 -3.67 1.95
CA GLN A 82 16.66 -4.91 2.37
C GLN A 82 17.44 -6.15 1.91
N GLN A 83 17.84 -6.19 0.63
CA GLN A 83 18.66 -7.28 0.09
C GLN A 83 20.02 -7.39 0.81
N LEU A 84 20.68 -6.25 1.04
CA LEU A 84 21.95 -6.22 1.78
C LEU A 84 21.76 -6.70 3.23
N GLN A 85 20.64 -6.36 3.87
CA GLN A 85 20.33 -6.82 5.21
C GLN A 85 20.10 -8.34 5.25
N GLU A 86 19.38 -8.89 4.26
CA GLU A 86 19.16 -10.33 4.11
C GLU A 86 20.48 -11.07 3.87
N GLU A 87 21.34 -10.57 2.98
CA GLU A 87 22.66 -11.12 2.73
C GLU A 87 23.54 -11.06 3.99
N ASN A 88 23.53 -9.94 4.71
CA ASN A 88 24.28 -9.80 5.95
C ASN A 88 23.83 -10.82 7.02
N ASN A 89 22.52 -11.03 7.16
CA ASN A 89 21.96 -12.02 8.07
C ASN A 89 22.36 -13.45 7.65
N PHE A 90 22.33 -13.75 6.36
CA PHE A 90 22.74 -15.04 5.84
C PHE A 90 24.24 -15.31 6.03
N LEU A 91 25.09 -14.30 5.83
CA LEU A 91 26.52 -14.40 6.06
C LEU A 91 26.84 -14.62 7.54
N LYS A 92 26.14 -13.94 8.45
CA LYS A 92 26.26 -14.18 9.90
C LYS A 92 25.92 -15.63 10.26
N LEU A 93 24.80 -16.14 9.76
CA LEU A 93 24.41 -17.54 9.99
C LEU A 93 25.45 -18.53 9.46
N LYS A 94 26.00 -18.29 8.26
CA LYS A 94 27.09 -19.12 7.72
C LYS A 94 28.33 -19.09 8.61
N LEU A 95 28.68 -17.92 9.13
CA LEU A 95 29.85 -17.76 10.00
C LEU A 95 29.65 -18.54 11.30
N ASP A 96 28.46 -18.45 11.92
CA ASP A 96 28.13 -19.19 13.14
C ASP A 96 28.25 -20.71 12.91
N ILE A 97 27.66 -21.23 11.83
CA ILE A 97 27.75 -22.66 11.49
C ILE A 97 29.20 -23.08 11.23
N LEU A 98 29.98 -22.27 10.53
CA LEU A 98 31.39 -22.56 10.27
C LEU A 98 32.22 -22.56 11.56
N LEU A 99 31.93 -21.66 12.50
CA LEU A 99 32.57 -21.65 13.81
C LEU A 99 32.23 -22.91 14.62
N ASP A 100 30.97 -23.33 14.61
CA ASP A 100 30.55 -24.57 15.29
C ASP A 100 31.27 -25.79 14.71
N MET A 101 31.32 -25.92 13.37
CA MET A 101 32.01 -27.02 12.71
C MET A 101 33.53 -27.01 12.98
N LEU A 102 34.13 -25.82 13.05
CA LEU A 102 35.56 -25.68 13.37
C LEU A 102 35.84 -26.06 14.82
N ALA A 103 34.98 -25.62 15.76
CA ALA A 103 35.09 -25.98 17.16
C ALA A 103 34.94 -27.50 17.37
N GLU A 104 33.97 -28.14 16.70
CA GLU A 104 33.78 -29.59 16.73
C GLU A 104 35.00 -30.33 16.16
N THR A 105 35.51 -29.91 15.00
CA THR A 105 36.68 -30.51 14.37
C THR A 105 37.93 -30.36 15.25
N SER A 106 38.11 -29.20 15.88
CA SER A 106 39.22 -28.96 16.82
C SER A 106 39.11 -29.85 18.05
N ALA A 107 37.92 -30.02 18.62
CA ALA A 107 37.68 -30.92 19.75
C ALA A 107 38.00 -32.39 19.39
N ILE A 108 37.54 -32.86 18.22
CA ILE A 108 37.83 -34.21 17.71
C ILE A 108 39.34 -34.39 17.50
N SER A 109 40.01 -33.42 16.90
CA SER A 109 41.46 -33.46 16.67
C SER A 109 42.24 -33.58 17.99
N HIS A 110 41.90 -32.76 18.98
CA HIS A 110 42.52 -32.83 20.31
C HIS A 110 42.25 -34.15 21.02
N PHE A 111 41.05 -34.72 20.87
CA PHE A 111 40.72 -36.03 21.41
C PHE A 111 41.62 -37.12 20.80
N HIS A 112 41.73 -37.18 19.47
CA HIS A 112 42.58 -38.15 18.78
C HIS A 112 44.07 -37.98 19.11
N GLU A 113 44.57 -36.74 19.20
CA GLU A 113 45.95 -36.48 19.61
C GLU A 113 46.25 -37.02 21.00
N ASN A 114 45.33 -36.85 21.95
CA ASN A 114 45.47 -37.36 23.29
C ASN A 114 45.42 -38.89 23.32
N GLU A 115 44.51 -39.53 22.58
CA GLU A 115 44.45 -40.98 22.46
C GLU A 115 45.76 -41.55 21.90
N LEU A 116 46.31 -40.95 20.84
CA LEU A 116 47.61 -41.33 20.26
C LEU A 116 48.75 -41.19 21.27
N LYS A 117 48.77 -40.13 22.07
CA LYS A 117 49.76 -39.95 23.15
C LYS A 117 49.65 -41.08 24.18
N GLN A 118 48.42 -41.43 24.60
CA GLN A 118 48.19 -42.52 25.56
C GLN A 118 48.64 -43.88 25.01
N LEU A 119 48.34 -44.18 23.76
CA LEU A 119 48.76 -45.42 23.11
C LEU A 119 50.29 -45.51 22.97
N ARG A 120 50.96 -44.39 22.66
CA ARG A 120 52.43 -44.32 22.62
C ARG A 120 53.06 -44.55 23.99
N LEU A 121 52.44 -44.04 25.06
CA LEU A 121 52.89 -44.27 26.43
C LEU A 121 52.71 -45.73 26.86
N LYS A 122 51.59 -46.36 26.51
CA LYS A 122 51.34 -47.79 26.82
C LYS A 122 52.26 -48.78 26.07
N LYS A 123 52.87 -48.35 24.97
CA LYS A 123 53.75 -49.19 24.13
C LYS A 123 55.23 -49.12 24.53
N ARG A 124 55.58 -48.24 25.48
CA ARG A 124 56.90 -48.18 26.13
C ARG A 124 56.86 -48.90 27.46
#